data_AF-A0A1A8B4R0-F1
#
_entry.id   AF-A0A1A8B4R0-F1
#
_cell.length_a   1.000
_cell.length_b   1.000
_cell.length_c   1.000
_cell.angle_alpha   90.00
_cell.angle_beta   90.00
_cell.angle_gamma   90.00
#
_symmetry.space_group_name_H-M   'P 1'
#
loop_
_entity.id
_entity.type
_entity.pdbx_description
1 polymer ?
#
loop_
_entity_poly.entity_id
_entity_poly.type
_entity_poly.pdbx_seq_one_letter_code
_entity_poly.pdbx_strand_id
1 'polypeptide(L)'
;MSTGTRKNAAADMSRLHIVTWNVATAEPPEDVTSLLQLDVQPPSDLFVIGLQEVNATPLRFISNLIVEDSWSHLFMDTLAPKGLVKITSVRMQGLLLLVFAKQTHLPHIRDVQTTYTRTGIFGYWGNKGGVSVRFSFYGHMLCFLNCHLAAHIQNALQRVDEFEYILDTQDFDFYDTPHVLDHKVVFWFGDLNFRIADHGLHFLRSSINSERFHLLWSKDQLTMMKKNEPFLQEFEEGPLNFKPTYKFGRKSDDYDTSGKKRKPAWTDRILWRIKPKHLPSEEEDDEGDESERASTSTHNDQDEYPVLVTQNTYTSDMSYGVSDHKPVLANFTLELRKCFDTPLVNISPVGVWSADQNALLTYTVQEDFMSSLWDWIGLYRVGFKTVMDYESFVWVRENELPEVNEEIQRCVDKDAIPLLGGEYVLGYYSTNMNSIIGLSDKFQILESKRAAVEGPELEDTNGLNK
;
A
#
# COMPACT_ATOMS: atom_id res chain seq x y z
N MET A 1 15.70 -35.69 27.21
CA MET A 1 16.41 -34.47 26.80
C MET A 1 16.91 -34.69 25.38
N SER A 2 16.13 -34.26 24.40
CA SER A 2 16.54 -34.21 22.99
C SER A 2 16.74 -32.74 22.66
N THR A 3 17.98 -32.31 22.58
CA THR A 3 18.36 -30.96 22.13
C THR A 3 18.20 -30.92 20.62
N GLY A 4 16.96 -30.67 20.18
CA GLY A 4 16.66 -30.35 18.79
C GLY A 4 17.42 -29.09 18.40
N THR A 5 18.38 -29.25 17.49
CA THR A 5 19.13 -28.14 16.89
C THR A 5 18.12 -27.30 16.11
N ARG A 6 17.77 -26.12 16.63
CA ARG A 6 16.97 -25.12 15.91
C ARG A 6 17.73 -24.78 14.62
N LYS A 7 17.26 -25.27 13.48
CA LYS A 7 17.69 -24.74 12.18
C LYS A 7 17.28 -23.27 12.17
N ASN A 8 18.25 -22.36 12.08
CA ASN A 8 17.97 -20.96 11.73
C ASN A 8 17.28 -20.98 10.37
N ALA A 9 15.95 -20.82 10.35
CA ALA A 9 15.24 -20.50 9.12
C ALA A 9 15.81 -19.16 8.63
N ALA A 10 16.27 -19.12 7.38
CA ALA A 10 16.74 -17.87 6.78
C ALA A 10 15.59 -16.86 6.79
N ALA A 11 15.87 -15.60 7.11
CA ALA A 11 14.89 -14.53 6.97
C ALA A 11 14.52 -14.39 5.50
N ASP A 12 13.22 -14.29 5.21
CA ASP A 12 12.75 -14.07 3.85
C ASP A 12 12.86 -12.58 3.52
N MET A 13 13.37 -12.29 2.33
CA MET A 13 13.58 -10.92 1.85
C MET A 13 12.44 -10.53 0.92
N SER A 14 11.68 -9.49 1.29
CA SER A 14 10.71 -8.85 0.41
C SER A 14 11.16 -7.44 0.05
N ARG A 15 10.94 -7.03 -1.19
CA ARG A 15 11.33 -5.71 -1.72
C ARG A 15 10.12 -4.79 -1.79
N LEU A 16 10.27 -3.61 -1.21
CA LEU A 16 9.22 -2.60 -1.15
C LEU A 16 9.68 -1.34 -1.88
N HIS A 17 8.88 -0.89 -2.85
CA HIS A 17 9.07 0.38 -3.54
C HIS A 17 8.02 1.40 -3.07
N ILE A 18 8.47 2.54 -2.54
CA ILE A 18 7.60 3.64 -2.11
C ILE A 18 7.82 4.84 -3.02
N VAL A 19 6.72 5.42 -3.51
CA VAL A 19 6.68 6.68 -4.24
C VAL A 19 5.88 7.69 -3.45
N THR A 20 6.38 8.92 -3.32
CA THR A 20 5.56 10.08 -2.96
C THR A 20 5.66 11.18 -4.01
N TRP A 21 4.52 11.73 -4.41
CA TRP A 21 4.50 12.83 -5.37
C TRP A 21 3.28 13.75 -5.21
N ASN A 22 3.55 15.03 -4.92
CA ASN A 22 2.54 16.07 -5.08
C ASN A 22 2.36 16.36 -6.58
N VAL A 23 1.24 15.96 -7.16
CA VAL A 23 0.99 16.06 -8.60
C VAL A 23 0.39 17.41 -9.01
N ALA A 24 0.13 18.31 -8.06
CA ALA A 24 -0.37 19.67 -8.29
C ALA A 24 -1.53 19.74 -9.30
N THR A 25 -2.49 18.83 -9.14
CA THR A 25 -3.68 18.59 -9.98
C THR A 25 -3.41 18.22 -11.44
N ALA A 26 -2.17 17.88 -11.78
CA ALA A 26 -1.82 17.38 -13.10
C ALA A 26 -2.40 15.98 -13.35
N GLU A 27 -2.73 15.74 -14.62
CA GLU A 27 -2.98 14.38 -15.12
C GLU A 27 -1.66 13.60 -15.18
N PRO A 28 -1.71 12.26 -15.08
CA PRO A 28 -0.51 11.44 -15.15
C PRO A 28 0.22 11.57 -16.49
N PRO A 29 1.55 11.40 -16.51
CA PRO A 29 2.32 11.27 -17.74
C PRO A 29 1.97 9.95 -18.45
N GLU A 30 2.32 9.84 -19.73
CA GLU A 30 2.09 8.59 -20.50
C GLU A 30 2.95 7.41 -20.01
N ASP A 31 4.13 7.70 -19.47
CA ASP A 31 5.09 6.68 -19.01
C ASP A 31 5.52 6.92 -17.56
N VAL A 32 5.32 5.90 -16.72
CA VAL A 32 5.69 5.84 -15.30
C VAL A 32 6.74 4.76 -15.01
N THR A 33 7.42 4.23 -16.04
CA THR A 33 8.40 3.15 -15.92
C THR A 33 9.57 3.52 -15.01
N SER A 34 10.15 4.72 -15.17
CA SER A 34 11.26 5.18 -14.32
C SER A 34 10.77 5.55 -12.92
N LEU A 35 9.58 6.16 -12.81
CA LEU A 35 8.93 6.45 -11.53
C LEU A 35 8.79 5.20 -10.67
N LEU A 36 8.34 4.10 -11.27
CA LEU A 36 8.14 2.82 -10.60
C LEU A 36 9.38 1.91 -10.64
N GLN A 37 10.47 2.37 -11.25
CA GLN A 37 11.73 1.63 -11.38
C GLN A 37 11.55 0.19 -11.91
N LEU A 38 10.68 0.01 -12.90
CA LEU A 38 10.26 -1.33 -13.37
C LEU A 38 11.35 -2.11 -14.11
N ASP A 39 12.44 -1.44 -14.49
CA ASP A 39 13.62 -2.04 -15.12
C ASP A 39 14.67 -2.48 -14.09
N VAL A 40 14.51 -2.12 -12.81
CA VAL A 40 15.45 -2.49 -11.75
C VAL A 40 15.25 -3.96 -11.36
N GLN A 41 16.36 -4.69 -11.30
CA GLN A 41 16.38 -6.10 -10.96
C GLN A 41 17.09 -6.36 -9.62
N PRO A 42 16.61 -7.33 -8.81
CA PRO A 42 15.30 -7.99 -8.90
C PRO A 42 14.10 -7.04 -8.70
N PRO A 43 12.92 -7.37 -9.26
CA PRO A 43 11.74 -6.52 -9.21
C PRO A 43 11.15 -6.47 -7.80
N SER A 44 10.59 -5.32 -7.43
CA SER A 44 9.93 -5.13 -6.14
C SER A 44 8.70 -6.01 -5.98
N ASP A 45 8.46 -6.47 -4.75
CA ASP A 45 7.34 -7.33 -4.38
C ASP A 45 6.10 -6.53 -4.00
N LEU A 46 6.31 -5.36 -3.40
CA LEU A 46 5.30 -4.41 -2.97
C LEU A 46 5.56 -3.04 -3.59
N PHE A 47 4.50 -2.36 -4.01
CA PHE A 47 4.53 -0.97 -4.46
C PHE A 47 3.53 -0.16 -3.65
N VAL A 48 3.99 0.93 -3.07
CA VAL A 48 3.17 1.84 -2.27
C VAL A 48 3.31 3.25 -2.84
N ILE A 49 2.23 3.79 -3.36
CA ILE A 49 2.24 5.06 -4.10
C ILE A 49 1.35 6.06 -3.38
N GLY A 50 1.97 7.10 -2.81
CA GLY A 50 1.29 8.22 -2.18
C GLY A 50 1.30 9.46 -3.08
N LEU A 51 0.13 9.94 -3.45
CA LEU A 51 -0.01 11.19 -4.21
C LEU A 51 -0.68 12.27 -3.36
N GLN A 52 -0.32 13.52 -3.63
CA GLN A 52 -0.97 14.71 -3.06
C GLN A 52 -1.41 15.66 -4.18
N GLU A 53 -2.44 16.47 -3.90
CA GLU A 53 -3.08 17.34 -4.89
C GLU A 53 -3.57 16.62 -6.15
N VAL A 54 -3.96 15.35 -6.06
CA VAL A 54 -4.67 14.68 -7.17
C VAL A 54 -5.97 15.44 -7.45
N ASN A 55 -6.27 15.66 -8.74
CA ASN A 55 -7.47 16.40 -9.14
C ASN A 55 -8.74 15.77 -8.52
N ALA A 56 -9.51 16.57 -7.78
CA ALA A 56 -10.67 16.14 -6.99
C ALA A 56 -11.96 16.90 -7.34
N THR A 57 -12.11 17.33 -8.60
CA THR A 57 -13.25 18.17 -9.05
C THR A 57 -14.61 17.56 -8.66
N PRO A 58 -15.56 18.32 -8.07
CA PRO A 58 -16.79 17.78 -7.44
C PRO A 58 -17.72 16.97 -8.36
N LEU A 59 -17.79 17.29 -9.65
CA LEU A 59 -18.57 16.52 -10.64
C LEU A 59 -18.05 15.08 -10.79
N ARG A 60 -16.79 14.82 -10.42
CA ARG A 60 -16.19 13.49 -10.35
C ARG A 60 -16.30 12.86 -8.97
N PHE A 61 -16.82 13.52 -7.93
CA PHE A 61 -16.90 12.90 -6.60
C PHE A 61 -17.92 11.74 -6.59
N ILE A 62 -19.02 11.87 -7.34
CA ILE A 62 -20.02 10.81 -7.51
C ILE A 62 -19.48 9.71 -8.45
N SER A 63 -18.72 10.07 -9.50
CA SER A 63 -18.10 9.08 -10.38
C SER A 63 -16.95 8.36 -9.70
N ASN A 64 -16.15 9.00 -8.84
CA ASN A 64 -14.99 8.42 -8.17
C ASN A 64 -15.35 7.41 -7.08
N LEU A 65 -16.63 7.35 -6.67
CA LEU A 65 -17.15 6.26 -5.84
C LEU A 65 -17.39 4.97 -6.67
N ILE A 66 -17.34 5.07 -8.01
CA ILE A 66 -17.67 3.99 -8.96
C ILE A 66 -16.54 3.79 -10.00
N VAL A 67 -15.69 4.79 -10.24
CA VAL A 67 -14.66 4.88 -11.30
C VAL A 67 -13.35 5.31 -10.67
N GLU A 68 -12.30 4.53 -10.86
CA GLU A 68 -10.96 4.85 -10.40
C GLU A 68 -10.45 6.15 -11.05
N ASP A 69 -9.59 6.90 -10.36
CA ASP A 69 -9.01 8.10 -10.98
C ASP A 69 -7.93 7.74 -12.02
N SER A 70 -7.58 8.72 -12.87
CA SER A 70 -6.64 8.52 -13.97
C SER A 70 -5.27 8.02 -13.52
N TRP A 71 -4.80 8.41 -12.32
CA TRP A 71 -3.55 7.90 -11.77
C TRP A 71 -3.68 6.43 -11.38
N SER A 72 -4.74 6.06 -10.65
CA SER A 72 -5.02 4.66 -10.30
C SER A 72 -5.08 3.78 -11.55
N HIS A 73 -5.79 4.21 -12.59
CA HIS A 73 -5.88 3.48 -13.85
C HIS A 73 -4.51 3.28 -14.52
N LEU A 74 -3.71 4.34 -14.66
CA LEU A 74 -2.38 4.22 -15.26
C LEU A 74 -1.49 3.24 -14.49
N PHE A 75 -1.47 3.32 -13.15
CA PHE A 75 -0.66 2.42 -12.35
C PHE A 75 -1.13 0.97 -12.46
N MET A 76 -2.44 0.72 -12.43
CA MET A 76 -3.00 -0.61 -12.64
C MET A 76 -2.62 -1.18 -14.02
N ASP A 77 -2.77 -0.38 -15.07
CA ASP A 77 -2.45 -0.80 -16.45
C ASP A 77 -0.96 -1.06 -16.66
N THR A 78 -0.11 -0.33 -15.94
CA THR A 78 1.35 -0.49 -16.02
C THR A 78 1.84 -1.70 -15.20
N LEU A 79 1.24 -1.94 -14.03
CA LEU A 79 1.72 -2.94 -13.07
C LEU A 79 1.11 -4.34 -13.29
N ALA A 80 -0.15 -4.45 -13.70
CA ALA A 80 -0.82 -5.73 -13.86
C ALA A 80 -0.14 -6.69 -14.87
N PRO A 81 0.39 -6.24 -16.02
CA PRO A 81 1.17 -7.09 -16.93
C PRO A 81 2.44 -7.67 -16.30
N LYS A 82 2.92 -7.11 -15.19
CA LYS A 82 4.08 -7.58 -14.43
C LYS A 82 3.70 -8.48 -13.25
N GLY A 83 2.43 -8.89 -13.15
CA GLY A 83 1.92 -9.78 -12.09
C GLY A 83 1.68 -9.09 -10.76
N LEU A 84 1.53 -7.76 -10.75
CA LEU A 84 1.24 -6.94 -9.58
C LEU A 84 -0.24 -6.57 -9.57
N VAL A 85 -0.89 -6.78 -8.42
CA VAL A 85 -2.32 -6.57 -8.23
C VAL A 85 -2.52 -5.45 -7.21
N LYS A 86 -3.46 -4.53 -7.47
CA LYS A 86 -3.88 -3.51 -6.50
C LYS A 86 -4.65 -4.19 -5.37
N ILE A 87 -4.06 -4.16 -4.17
CA ILE A 87 -4.63 -4.68 -2.93
C ILE A 87 -5.77 -3.78 -2.47
N THR A 88 -5.46 -2.50 -2.31
CA THR A 88 -6.39 -1.52 -1.78
C THR A 88 -5.92 -0.10 -2.13
N SER A 89 -6.80 0.85 -1.91
CA SER A 89 -6.53 2.27 -2.06
C SER A 89 -7.39 3.09 -1.12
N VAL A 90 -6.86 4.19 -0.62
CA VAL A 90 -7.58 5.15 0.21
C VAL A 90 -7.38 6.56 -0.31
N ARG A 91 -8.45 7.35 -0.27
CA ARG A 91 -8.45 8.71 -0.80
C ARG A 91 -9.12 9.69 0.16
N MET A 92 -8.50 10.86 0.31
CA MET A 92 -9.07 12.00 1.03
C MET A 92 -8.86 13.28 0.20
N GLN A 93 -9.90 13.72 -0.51
CA GLN A 93 -9.83 14.84 -1.46
C GLN A 93 -8.72 14.63 -2.51
N GLY A 94 -7.61 15.36 -2.40
CA GLY A 94 -6.45 15.24 -3.29
C GLY A 94 -5.32 14.36 -2.75
N LEU A 95 -5.47 13.78 -1.56
CA LEU A 95 -4.57 12.74 -1.04
C LEU A 95 -5.04 11.37 -1.52
N LEU A 96 -4.14 10.59 -2.12
CA LEU A 96 -4.39 9.24 -2.60
C LEU A 96 -3.25 8.32 -2.16
N LEU A 97 -3.57 7.14 -1.66
CA LEU A 97 -2.60 6.10 -1.33
C LEU A 97 -3.05 4.80 -1.99
N LEU A 98 -2.16 4.20 -2.76
CA LEU A 98 -2.37 2.96 -3.50
C LEU A 98 -1.36 1.91 -3.05
N VAL A 99 -1.81 0.68 -2.85
CA VAL A 99 -0.93 -0.45 -2.50
C VAL A 99 -1.11 -1.58 -3.52
N PHE A 100 0.00 -2.03 -4.08
CA PHE A 100 0.07 -3.17 -4.98
C PHE A 100 1.04 -4.22 -4.44
N ALA A 101 0.76 -5.50 -4.73
CA ALA A 101 1.64 -6.60 -4.39
C ALA A 101 1.72 -7.61 -5.51
N LYS A 102 2.83 -8.36 -5.60
CA LYS A 102 2.90 -9.50 -6.52
C LYS A 102 1.84 -10.52 -6.14
N GLN A 103 1.25 -11.15 -7.14
CA GLN A 103 0.17 -12.11 -6.98
C GLN A 103 0.50 -13.24 -5.98
N THR A 104 1.76 -13.66 -5.90
CA THR A 104 2.26 -14.69 -4.97
C THR A 104 2.14 -14.30 -3.50
N HIS A 105 2.01 -13.02 -3.19
CA HIS A 105 1.90 -12.52 -1.82
C HIS A 105 0.47 -12.34 -1.34
N LEU A 106 -0.52 -12.33 -2.25
CA LEU A 106 -1.92 -12.03 -1.91
C LEU A 106 -2.45 -12.88 -0.75
N PRO A 107 -2.29 -14.22 -0.75
CA PRO A 107 -2.81 -15.07 0.34
C PRO A 107 -2.20 -14.80 1.74
N HIS A 108 -1.13 -14.01 1.78
CA HIS A 108 -0.37 -13.68 2.98
C HIS A 108 -0.48 -12.21 3.38
N ILE A 109 -1.25 -11.41 2.62
CA ILE A 109 -1.66 -10.06 2.96
C ILE A 109 -3.07 -10.15 3.54
N ARG A 110 -3.21 -9.95 4.86
CA ARG A 110 -4.46 -10.14 5.61
C ARG A 110 -4.83 -8.88 6.39
N ASP A 111 -6.07 -8.82 6.87
CA ASP A 111 -6.56 -7.76 7.77
C ASP A 111 -6.35 -6.34 7.22
N VAL A 112 -6.66 -6.17 5.93
CA VAL A 112 -6.48 -4.92 5.21
C VAL A 112 -7.50 -3.90 5.71
N GLN A 113 -7.02 -2.78 6.24
CA GLN A 113 -7.88 -1.66 6.62
C GLN A 113 -7.26 -0.34 6.16
N THR A 114 -8.12 0.66 6.03
CA THR A 114 -7.73 2.01 5.62
C THR A 114 -8.43 3.03 6.48
N THR A 115 -7.75 4.12 6.84
CA THR A 115 -8.38 5.25 7.53
C THR A 115 -7.76 6.57 7.06
N TYR A 116 -8.31 7.69 7.51
CA TYR A 116 -7.82 9.02 7.18
C TYR A 116 -8.15 10.04 8.27
N THR A 117 -7.34 11.09 8.37
CA THR A 117 -7.55 12.25 9.24
C THR A 117 -7.45 13.52 8.44
N ARG A 118 -8.38 14.46 8.64
CA ARG A 118 -8.35 15.80 8.05
C ARG A 118 -7.70 16.78 9.02
N THR A 119 -6.76 17.59 8.53
CA THR A 119 -6.09 18.66 9.30
C THR A 119 -6.25 20.04 8.66
N GLY A 120 -7.13 20.17 7.66
CA GLY A 120 -7.43 21.44 6.99
C GLY A 120 -8.03 22.51 7.92
N ILE A 121 -8.58 23.58 7.33
CA ILE A 121 -9.24 24.67 8.04
C ILE A 121 -10.24 24.13 9.08
N PHE A 122 -9.96 24.41 10.37
CA PHE A 122 -10.67 23.94 11.55
C PHE A 122 -10.77 22.41 11.73
N GLY A 123 -9.92 21.60 11.10
CA GLY A 123 -9.97 20.13 11.18
C GLY A 123 -11.11 19.48 10.39
N TYR A 124 -12.09 20.25 9.91
CA TYR A 124 -13.27 19.74 9.19
C TYR A 124 -13.24 19.97 7.68
N TRP A 125 -12.54 21.01 7.21
CA TRP A 125 -12.56 21.44 5.80
C TRP A 125 -11.15 21.70 5.26
N GLY A 126 -10.68 20.88 4.32
CA GLY A 126 -9.47 21.20 3.55
C GLY A 126 -8.77 19.98 2.98
N ASN A 127 -7.74 20.23 2.17
CA ASN A 127 -6.98 19.23 1.42
C ASN A 127 -5.69 18.78 2.14
N LYS A 128 -5.66 18.91 3.46
CA LYS A 128 -4.53 18.59 4.34
C LYS A 128 -4.91 17.50 5.33
N GLY A 129 -3.94 16.68 5.70
CA GLY A 129 -4.11 15.57 6.64
C GLY A 129 -3.31 14.35 6.22
N GLY A 130 -3.79 13.18 6.60
CA GLY A 130 -3.14 11.89 6.32
C GLY A 130 -4.15 10.83 5.91
N VAL A 131 -3.73 9.94 5.03
CA VAL A 131 -4.47 8.71 4.67
C VAL A 131 -3.55 7.52 4.93
N SER A 132 -4.10 6.43 5.46
CA SER A 132 -3.31 5.25 5.79
C SER A 132 -3.93 3.96 5.27
N VAL A 133 -3.03 3.02 4.96
CA VAL A 133 -3.34 1.62 4.68
C VAL A 133 -2.53 0.78 5.65
N ARG A 134 -3.17 -0.18 6.30
CA ARG A 134 -2.51 -1.19 7.12
C ARG A 134 -2.93 -2.58 6.70
N PHE A 135 -2.05 -3.54 6.92
CA PHE A 135 -2.31 -4.96 6.74
C PHE A 135 -1.28 -5.81 7.47
N SER A 136 -1.63 -7.07 7.74
CA SER A 136 -0.70 -8.12 8.11
C SER A 136 0.01 -8.61 6.86
N PHE A 137 1.35 -8.60 6.86
CA PHE A 137 2.18 -9.18 5.81
C PHE A 137 3.00 -10.33 6.38
N TYR A 138 2.64 -11.57 6.03
CA TYR A 138 3.24 -12.77 6.63
C TYR A 138 3.23 -12.77 8.17
N GLY A 139 2.20 -12.13 8.76
CA GLY A 139 2.00 -12.02 10.21
C GLY A 139 2.58 -10.75 10.84
N HIS A 140 3.28 -9.91 10.07
CA HIS A 140 3.80 -8.64 10.55
C HIS A 140 2.86 -7.51 10.18
N MET A 141 2.37 -6.76 11.17
CA MET A 141 1.49 -5.62 10.94
C MET A 141 2.29 -4.43 10.40
N LEU A 142 2.03 -4.05 9.15
CA LEU A 142 2.63 -2.90 8.48
C LEU A 142 1.59 -1.78 8.34
N CYS A 143 2.02 -0.53 8.49
CA CYS A 143 1.20 0.65 8.23
C CYS A 143 1.92 1.63 7.30
N PHE A 144 1.21 2.15 6.31
CA PHE A 144 1.69 3.13 5.33
C PHE A 144 0.85 4.38 5.46
N LEU A 145 1.48 5.50 5.80
CA LEU A 145 0.82 6.78 6.07
C LEU A 145 1.31 7.84 5.09
N ASN A 146 0.44 8.22 4.16
CA ASN A 146 0.67 9.30 3.20
C ASN A 146 0.05 10.61 3.72
N CYS A 147 0.85 11.64 3.91
CA CYS A 147 0.44 12.93 4.45
C CYS A 147 0.60 14.11 3.47
N HIS A 148 -0.25 15.11 3.64
CA HIS A 148 -0.08 16.45 3.06
C HIS A 148 -0.26 17.47 4.19
N LEU A 149 0.85 18.00 4.69
CA LEU A 149 0.87 18.84 5.89
C LEU A 149 0.87 20.34 5.55
N ALA A 150 0.66 21.18 6.57
CA ALA A 150 0.60 22.64 6.44
C ALA A 150 1.76 23.22 5.62
N ALA A 151 1.38 23.96 4.57
CA ALA A 151 2.33 24.66 3.70
C ALA A 151 2.96 25.87 4.40
N HIS A 152 3.95 26.47 3.74
CA HIS A 152 4.71 27.66 4.16
C HIS A 152 5.78 27.43 5.23
N ILE A 153 6.80 28.29 5.19
CA ILE A 153 8.02 28.14 5.99
C ILE A 153 7.80 28.41 7.48
N GLN A 154 6.79 29.21 7.85
CA GLN A 154 6.49 29.57 9.23
C GLN A 154 5.86 28.42 10.04
N ASN A 155 5.25 27.45 9.34
CA ASN A 155 4.36 26.47 9.95
C ASN A 155 5.08 25.17 10.37
N ALA A 156 6.36 25.25 10.74
CA ALA A 156 7.14 24.05 11.07
C ALA A 156 6.62 23.33 12.30
N LEU A 157 6.27 24.05 13.37
CA LEU A 157 5.66 23.48 14.57
C LEU A 157 4.25 22.96 14.28
N GLN A 158 3.42 23.73 13.57
CA GLN A 158 2.08 23.28 13.16
C GLN A 158 2.12 21.93 12.42
N ARG A 159 3.14 21.67 11.59
CA ARG A 159 3.28 20.36 10.92
C ARG A 159 3.60 19.22 11.87
N VAL A 160 4.32 19.48 12.95
CA VAL A 160 4.56 18.51 14.02
C VAL A 160 3.23 18.22 14.72
N ASP A 161 2.51 19.27 15.14
CA ASP A 161 1.19 19.15 15.78
C ASP A 161 0.18 18.41 14.88
N GLU A 162 0.16 18.70 13.57
CA GLU A 162 -0.70 18.02 12.61
C GLU A 162 -0.36 16.54 12.47
N PHE A 163 0.94 16.19 12.48
CA PHE A 163 1.36 14.80 12.39
C PHE A 163 1.03 14.03 13.67
N GLU A 164 1.29 14.60 14.84
CA GLU A 164 0.89 14.03 16.13
C GLU A 164 -0.63 13.80 16.19
N TYR A 165 -1.43 14.80 15.81
CA TYR A 165 -2.89 14.66 15.72
C TYR A 165 -3.32 13.54 14.75
N ILE A 166 -2.64 13.37 13.61
CA ILE A 166 -2.93 12.26 12.69
C ILE A 166 -2.63 10.91 13.36
N LEU A 167 -1.52 10.78 14.09
CA LEU A 167 -1.16 9.55 14.80
C LEU A 167 -2.19 9.20 15.88
N ASP A 168 -2.67 10.21 16.62
CA ASP A 168 -3.60 10.04 17.74
C ASP A 168 -5.04 9.74 17.31
N THR A 169 -5.44 10.19 16.12
CA THR A 169 -6.85 10.08 15.67
C THR A 169 -7.10 8.95 14.68
N GLN A 170 -6.06 8.40 14.06
CA GLN A 170 -6.22 7.26 13.17
C GLN A 170 -6.28 5.96 13.96
N ASP A 171 -7.52 5.50 14.15
CA ASP A 171 -7.87 4.24 14.78
C ASP A 171 -8.21 3.17 13.73
N PHE A 172 -7.89 1.93 14.05
CA PHE A 172 -8.10 0.73 13.27
C PHE A 172 -8.87 -0.26 14.15
N ASP A 173 -9.95 -0.83 13.61
CA ASP A 173 -10.78 -1.81 14.33
C ASP A 173 -10.06 -3.17 14.36
N PHE A 174 -9.03 -3.28 15.20
CA PHE A 174 -8.20 -4.47 15.33
C PHE A 174 -7.55 -4.57 16.71
N TYR A 175 -7.85 -5.64 17.43
CA TYR A 175 -7.59 -5.79 18.87
C TYR A 175 -6.14 -5.51 19.30
N ASP A 176 -5.14 -5.98 18.55
CA ASP A 176 -3.73 -5.88 18.96
C ASP A 176 -2.99 -4.66 18.41
N THR A 177 -3.51 -4.02 17.35
CA THR A 177 -2.85 -2.90 16.67
C THR A 177 -3.84 -1.81 16.25
N PRO A 178 -4.53 -1.18 17.23
CA PRO A 178 -5.56 -0.18 16.95
C PRO A 178 -5.02 1.17 16.48
N HIS A 179 -3.82 1.58 16.86
CA HIS A 179 -3.26 2.89 16.44
C HIS A 179 -2.11 2.72 15.45
N VAL A 180 -1.77 3.81 14.74
CA VAL A 180 -0.67 3.83 13.77
C VAL A 180 0.64 3.32 14.38
N LEU A 181 1.01 3.80 15.57
CA LEU A 181 2.28 3.45 16.22
C LEU A 181 2.31 2.05 16.84
N ASP A 182 1.16 1.35 16.91
CA ASP A 182 1.09 -0.03 17.41
C ASP A 182 1.64 -1.05 16.41
N HIS A 183 1.65 -0.68 15.13
CA HIS A 183 2.13 -1.53 14.03
C HIS A 183 3.63 -1.81 14.14
N LYS A 184 4.05 -3.00 13.70
CA LYS A 184 5.46 -3.44 13.76
C LYS A 184 6.38 -2.53 12.95
N VAL A 185 5.92 -2.10 11.78
CA VAL A 185 6.60 -1.14 10.92
C VAL A 185 5.61 -0.09 10.43
N VAL A 186 6.00 1.18 10.55
CA VAL A 186 5.24 2.32 10.04
C VAL A 186 6.08 3.06 9.02
N PHE A 187 5.57 3.23 7.80
CA PHE A 187 6.14 4.13 6.80
C PHE A 187 5.37 5.44 6.81
N TRP A 188 6.06 6.56 7.02
CA TRP A 188 5.48 7.90 6.99
C TRP A 188 6.09 8.70 5.84
N PHE A 189 5.27 9.10 4.89
CA PHE A 189 5.71 9.78 3.68
C PHE A 189 4.66 10.76 3.18
N GLY A 190 5.03 11.55 2.18
CA GLY A 190 4.11 12.51 1.58
C GLY A 190 4.75 13.84 1.24
N ASP A 191 3.92 14.82 0.88
CA ASP A 191 4.29 16.25 0.90
C ASP A 191 4.19 16.75 2.35
N LEU A 192 5.24 16.47 3.10
CA LEU A 192 5.37 16.89 4.49
C LEU A 192 5.63 18.39 4.60
N ASN A 193 5.85 19.12 3.50
CA ASN A 193 5.93 20.57 3.44
C ASN A 193 7.00 21.25 4.32
N PHE A 194 7.91 20.52 4.96
CA PHE A 194 9.06 21.10 5.66
C PHE A 194 9.98 21.85 4.70
N ARG A 195 10.53 22.98 5.17
CA ARG A 195 11.31 23.92 4.34
C ARG A 195 12.74 24.03 4.85
N ILE A 196 13.58 24.73 4.08
CA ILE A 196 14.94 25.09 4.51
C ILE A 196 14.89 26.49 5.17
N ALA A 197 15.17 26.55 6.48
CA ALA A 197 14.95 27.72 7.32
C ALA A 197 15.81 28.92 6.90
N ASP A 198 17.15 28.83 6.90
CA ASP A 198 17.96 29.91 6.33
C ASP A 198 19.46 29.63 6.07
N HIS A 199 19.87 29.91 4.83
CA HIS A 199 21.25 30.20 4.43
C HIS A 199 21.35 31.43 3.50
N GLY A 200 20.24 32.15 3.26
CA GLY A 200 20.11 33.05 2.12
C GLY A 200 20.01 32.30 0.77
N LEU A 201 19.29 32.89 -0.20
CA LEU A 201 18.98 32.23 -1.48
C LEU A 201 20.24 31.92 -2.32
N HIS A 202 21.27 32.77 -2.24
CA HIS A 202 22.52 32.58 -2.98
C HIS A 202 23.30 31.35 -2.52
N PHE A 203 23.51 31.18 -1.21
CA PHE A 203 24.17 30.00 -0.67
C PHE A 203 23.40 28.74 -1.00
N LEU A 204 22.08 28.76 -0.79
CA LEU A 204 21.21 27.63 -1.11
C LEU A 204 21.36 27.20 -2.58
N ARG A 205 21.30 28.15 -3.53
CA ARG A 205 21.48 27.85 -4.96
C ARG A 205 22.89 27.35 -5.27
N SER A 206 23.92 27.95 -4.67
CA SER A 206 25.31 27.51 -4.87
C SER A 206 25.51 26.08 -4.36
N SER A 207 24.96 25.74 -3.20
CA SER A 207 25.03 24.39 -2.63
C SER A 207 24.29 23.37 -3.49
N ILE A 208 23.10 23.71 -3.99
CA ILE A 208 22.35 22.83 -4.92
C ILE A 208 23.11 22.62 -6.23
N ASN A 209 23.60 23.69 -6.86
CA ASN A 209 24.30 23.63 -8.15
C ASN A 209 25.65 22.91 -8.06
N SER A 210 26.28 22.92 -6.89
CA SER A 210 27.53 22.20 -6.63
C SER A 210 27.31 20.80 -6.06
N GLU A 211 26.05 20.34 -5.97
CA GLU A 211 25.66 19.05 -5.36
C GLU A 211 26.15 18.85 -3.91
N ARG A 212 26.38 19.96 -3.19
CA ARG A 212 26.79 19.97 -1.78
C ARG A 212 25.58 20.03 -0.85
N PHE A 213 24.65 19.08 -1.00
CA PHE A 213 23.38 19.07 -0.29
C PHE A 213 23.53 18.99 1.23
N HIS A 214 24.54 18.25 1.71
CA HIS A 214 24.83 18.08 3.14
C HIS A 214 25.01 19.42 3.90
N LEU A 215 25.45 20.47 3.21
CA LEU A 215 25.58 21.82 3.80
C LEU A 215 24.24 22.42 4.21
N LEU A 216 23.13 21.95 3.63
CA LEU A 216 21.78 22.46 3.85
C LEU A 216 21.00 21.68 4.93
N TRP A 217 21.41 20.45 5.25
CA TRP A 217 20.66 19.56 6.17
C TRP A 217 20.46 20.15 7.56
N SER A 218 21.45 20.88 8.08
CA SER A 218 21.34 21.54 9.39
C SER A 218 20.23 22.61 9.47
N LYS A 219 19.73 23.06 8.32
CA LYS A 219 18.65 24.04 8.19
C LYS A 219 17.37 23.45 7.60
N ASP A 220 17.34 22.15 7.29
CA ASP A 220 16.12 21.43 6.93
C ASP A 220 15.22 21.34 8.17
N GLN A 221 14.00 21.87 8.08
CA GLN A 221 13.12 21.97 9.24
C GLN A 221 12.73 20.60 9.80
N LEU A 222 12.54 19.56 8.99
CA LEU A 222 12.24 18.22 9.52
C LEU A 222 13.44 17.68 10.31
N THR A 223 14.66 17.80 9.76
CA THR A 223 15.90 17.43 10.46
C THR A 223 16.09 18.21 11.76
N MET A 224 15.70 19.48 11.79
CA MET A 224 15.71 20.29 13.01
C MET A 224 14.66 19.81 14.02
N MET A 225 13.43 19.54 13.59
CA MET A 225 12.35 19.08 14.49
C MET A 225 12.67 17.70 15.08
N LYS A 226 13.21 16.76 14.29
CA LYS A 226 13.68 15.46 14.80
C LYS A 226 14.69 15.59 15.94
N LYS A 227 15.49 16.65 16.01
CA LYS A 227 16.44 16.84 17.13
C LYS A 227 15.76 17.25 18.43
N ASN A 228 14.58 17.87 18.35
CA ASN A 228 13.91 18.48 19.49
C ASN A 228 12.66 17.70 19.93
N GLU A 229 12.02 16.97 19.02
CA GLU A 229 10.78 16.25 19.26
C GLU A 229 11.04 14.74 19.42
N PRO A 230 10.85 14.15 20.61
CA PRO A 230 11.20 12.75 20.88
C PRO A 230 10.50 11.75 19.96
N PHE A 231 9.20 11.90 19.72
CA PHE A 231 8.45 10.93 18.88
C PHE A 231 8.93 10.92 17.42
N LEU A 232 9.44 12.05 16.92
CA LEU A 232 10.04 12.13 15.59
C LEU A 232 11.41 11.43 15.51
N GLN A 233 12.10 11.22 16.64
CA GLN A 233 13.37 10.50 16.68
C GLN A 233 13.21 9.00 16.44
N GLU A 234 12.02 8.45 16.69
CA GLU A 234 11.70 7.05 16.41
C GLU A 234 11.58 6.76 14.90
N PHE A 235 11.44 7.80 14.07
CA PHE A 235 11.41 7.65 12.63
C PHE A 235 12.81 7.81 12.06
N GLU A 236 13.24 6.84 11.26
CA GLU A 236 14.47 6.86 10.47
C GLU A 236 14.21 7.47 9.08
N GLU A 237 15.25 8.11 8.53
CA GLU A 237 15.24 8.67 7.18
C GLU A 237 16.65 8.61 6.60
N GLY A 238 16.78 8.20 5.33
CA GLY A 238 18.06 8.24 4.63
C GLY A 238 18.55 9.66 4.32
N PRO A 239 19.83 9.80 3.94
CA PRO A 239 20.40 11.10 3.62
C PRO A 239 19.76 11.72 2.36
N LEU A 240 19.46 13.02 2.42
CA LEU A 240 18.92 13.79 1.29
C LEU A 240 20.02 14.13 0.28
N ASN A 241 20.47 13.10 -0.46
CA ASN A 241 21.54 13.18 -1.47
C ASN A 241 21.03 13.55 -2.88
N PHE A 242 19.81 14.09 -2.97
CA PHE A 242 19.17 14.53 -4.21
C PHE A 242 18.76 16.00 -4.11
N LYS A 243 18.52 16.65 -5.24
CA LYS A 243 18.13 18.07 -5.26
C LYS A 243 16.80 18.29 -4.52
N PRO A 244 16.58 19.43 -3.86
CA PRO A 244 15.28 19.80 -3.30
C PRO A 244 14.15 19.64 -4.32
N THR A 245 13.03 19.05 -3.93
CA THR A 245 11.97 18.61 -4.84
C THR A 245 10.92 19.67 -5.15
N TYR A 246 10.96 20.78 -4.42
CA TYR A 246 10.07 21.92 -4.57
C TYR A 246 10.88 23.22 -4.58
N LYS A 247 10.47 24.33 -5.22
CA LYS A 247 9.37 24.48 -6.18
C LYS A 247 9.95 24.67 -7.57
N PHE A 248 9.56 23.83 -8.51
CA PHE A 248 9.95 23.94 -9.91
C PHE A 248 8.93 24.77 -10.72
N GLY A 249 9.37 25.31 -11.85
CA GLY A 249 8.43 25.67 -12.91
C GLY A 249 7.81 24.41 -13.51
N ARG A 250 6.50 24.41 -13.80
CA ARG A 250 5.89 23.29 -14.54
C ARG A 250 6.52 23.19 -15.92
N LYS A 251 6.81 21.96 -16.36
CA LYS A 251 7.50 21.62 -17.60
C LYS A 251 8.87 22.31 -17.72
N SER A 252 9.53 22.54 -16.60
CA SER A 252 10.85 23.15 -16.51
C SER A 252 11.71 22.43 -15.47
N ASP A 253 13.02 22.46 -15.68
CA ASP A 253 14.01 21.99 -14.71
C ASP A 253 14.53 23.13 -13.82
N ASP A 254 14.07 24.35 -14.07
CA ASP A 254 14.41 25.51 -13.25
C ASP A 254 13.50 25.61 -12.04
N TYR A 255 14.12 25.87 -10.89
CA TYR A 255 13.40 26.32 -9.70
C TYR A 255 12.69 27.65 -9.94
N ASP A 256 11.62 27.90 -9.17
CA ASP A 256 10.74 29.07 -9.25
C ASP A 256 11.50 30.39 -9.49
N THR A 257 11.43 30.87 -10.74
CA THR A 257 11.98 32.15 -11.19
C THR A 257 10.96 33.29 -11.10
N SER A 258 9.73 33.00 -10.65
CA SER A 258 8.66 34.00 -10.51
C SER A 258 9.00 35.07 -9.47
N GLY A 259 8.24 36.16 -9.45
CA GLY A 259 8.40 37.24 -8.47
C GLY A 259 8.28 36.80 -7.00
N LYS A 260 7.61 35.65 -6.72
CA LYS A 260 7.49 35.09 -5.36
C LYS A 260 8.77 34.41 -4.87
N LYS A 261 9.66 34.00 -5.80
CA LYS A 261 10.99 33.40 -5.56
C LYS A 261 10.99 32.42 -4.38
N ARG A 262 10.09 31.43 -4.40
CA ARG A 262 10.04 30.44 -3.30
C ARG A 262 11.37 29.71 -3.21
N LYS A 263 11.94 29.65 -2.00
CA LYS A 263 13.20 28.93 -1.76
C LYS A 263 12.98 27.44 -2.05
N PRO A 264 13.92 26.78 -2.77
CA PRO A 264 13.90 25.34 -2.90
C PRO A 264 13.88 24.62 -1.55
N ALA A 265 13.17 23.50 -1.46
CA ALA A 265 13.00 22.71 -0.24
C ALA A 265 12.74 21.21 -0.54
N TRP A 266 13.16 20.34 0.38
CA TRP A 266 12.76 18.93 0.42
C TRP A 266 11.43 18.81 1.17
N THR A 267 10.35 19.09 0.45
CA THR A 267 8.98 19.00 0.97
C THR A 267 8.46 17.56 0.97
N ASP A 268 8.90 16.77 -0.01
CA ASP A 268 8.45 15.41 -0.26
C ASP A 268 9.43 14.44 0.39
N ARG A 269 8.97 13.57 1.30
CA ARG A 269 9.84 12.78 2.20
C ARG A 269 9.33 11.36 2.39
N ILE A 270 10.23 10.43 2.71
CA ILE A 270 9.90 9.04 3.05
C ILE A 270 10.71 8.61 4.28
N LEU A 271 10.01 8.34 5.37
CA LEU A 271 10.55 7.91 6.67
C LEU A 271 9.95 6.56 7.05
N TRP A 272 10.60 5.84 7.97
CA TRP A 272 10.06 4.61 8.54
C TRP A 272 10.36 4.51 10.03
N ARG A 273 9.55 3.75 10.75
CA ARG A 273 9.74 3.42 12.17
C ARG A 273 9.53 1.93 12.35
N ILE A 274 10.41 1.30 13.10
CA ILE A 274 10.20 -0.07 13.60
C ILE A 274 9.81 0.06 15.07
N LYS A 275 8.71 -0.59 15.48
CA LYS A 275 8.24 -0.54 16.88
C LYS A 275 9.37 -0.97 17.82
N PRO A 276 9.76 -0.12 18.81
CA PRO A 276 10.80 -0.48 19.78
C PRO A 276 10.45 -1.74 20.55
N LYS A 277 11.46 -2.52 20.92
CA LYS A 277 11.28 -3.63 21.86
C LYS A 277 11.00 -3.05 23.24
N HIS A 278 9.90 -3.47 23.88
CA HIS A 278 9.77 -3.26 25.31
C HIS A 278 10.84 -4.11 26.00
N LEU A 279 11.85 -3.47 26.58
CA LEU A 279 12.69 -4.14 27.56
C LEU A 279 11.81 -4.37 28.80
N PRO A 280 11.85 -5.56 29.42
CA PRO A 280 11.21 -5.74 30.72
C PRO A 280 11.79 -4.69 31.68
N SER A 281 10.92 -3.95 32.35
CA SER A 281 11.34 -3.06 33.42
C SER A 281 12.01 -3.89 34.50
N GLU A 282 13.28 -3.60 34.80
CA GLU A 282 13.84 -3.93 36.10
C GLU A 282 13.10 -3.05 37.11
N GLU A 283 12.51 -3.64 38.17
CA GLU A 283 11.55 -3.05 39.13
C GLU A 283 10.08 -3.25 38.66
N GLU A 284 9.22 -4.04 39.33
CA GLU A 284 8.95 -4.18 40.76
C GLU A 284 8.64 -5.65 41.15
N ASP A 285 9.37 -6.17 42.13
CA ASP A 285 8.90 -7.28 42.98
C ASP A 285 7.78 -6.73 43.88
N ASP A 286 6.51 -6.90 43.50
CA ASP A 286 5.38 -6.73 44.44
C ASP A 286 4.53 -7.99 44.46
N GLU A 287 4.67 -8.75 45.55
CA GLU A 287 3.83 -9.91 45.87
C GLU A 287 2.40 -9.42 46.17
N GLY A 288 1.45 -9.67 45.26
CA GLY A 288 0.06 -9.25 45.50
C GLY A 288 -0.98 -9.82 44.56
N ASP A 289 -1.62 -10.91 45.03
CA ASP A 289 -2.97 -11.39 44.71
C ASP A 289 -3.20 -12.21 43.41
N GLU A 290 -3.26 -13.53 43.60
CA GLU A 290 -3.79 -14.50 42.64
C GLU A 290 -5.32 -14.33 42.52
N SER A 291 -5.81 -13.60 41.51
CA SER A 291 -7.17 -13.81 41.00
C SER A 291 -7.27 -13.68 39.48
N GLU A 292 -7.58 -14.82 38.87
CA GLU A 292 -8.11 -15.10 37.53
C GLU A 292 -8.20 -13.95 36.52
N ARG A 293 -7.15 -13.77 35.71
CA ARG A 293 -7.28 -13.46 34.28
C ARG A 293 -6.26 -14.27 33.50
N ALA A 294 -6.72 -15.33 32.85
CA ALA A 294 -5.98 -16.01 31.80
C ALA A 294 -5.74 -15.03 30.64
N SER A 295 -4.65 -14.28 30.73
CA SER A 295 -4.11 -13.46 29.64
C SER A 295 -2.95 -14.27 29.06
N THR A 296 -3.23 -15.01 28.01
CA THR A 296 -2.26 -15.81 27.26
C THR A 296 -1.23 -14.90 26.59
N SER A 297 -0.06 -14.77 27.22
CA SER A 297 1.28 -14.85 26.61
C SER A 297 1.45 -14.40 25.15
N THR A 298 1.36 -13.11 24.83
CA THR A 298 1.80 -12.55 23.53
C THR A 298 3.10 -11.73 23.61
N HIS A 299 3.59 -11.41 24.81
CA HIS A 299 4.76 -10.55 24.95
C HIS A 299 6.11 -11.24 24.67
N ASN A 300 6.20 -12.58 24.74
CA ASN A 300 7.45 -13.31 24.48
C ASN A 300 7.68 -13.70 23.01
N ASP A 301 6.65 -13.64 22.15
CA ASP A 301 6.75 -14.17 20.78
C ASP A 301 7.31 -13.14 19.77
N GLN A 302 7.28 -11.84 20.08
CA GLN A 302 7.76 -10.79 19.15
C GLN A 302 9.29 -10.78 18.97
N ASP A 303 10.03 -11.36 19.91
CA ASP A 303 11.48 -11.56 19.79
C ASP A 303 11.83 -12.78 18.93
N GLU A 304 10.88 -13.70 18.73
CA GLU A 304 11.08 -14.85 17.86
C GLU A 304 11.05 -14.46 16.36
N TYR A 305 10.34 -13.38 16.01
CA TYR A 305 10.16 -12.92 14.63
C TYR A 305 10.69 -11.49 14.41
N PRO A 306 12.03 -11.30 14.33
CA PRO A 306 12.61 -9.99 14.08
C PRO A 306 12.25 -9.49 12.67
N VAL A 307 12.15 -8.17 12.55
CA VAL A 307 12.00 -7.46 11.28
C VAL A 307 13.15 -6.47 11.16
N LEU A 308 13.84 -6.50 10.02
CA LEU A 308 14.83 -5.50 9.64
C LEU A 308 14.36 -4.78 8.38
N VAL A 309 14.43 -3.45 8.41
CA VAL A 309 14.09 -2.59 7.28
C VAL A 309 15.36 -1.88 6.83
N THR A 310 15.80 -2.16 5.60
CA THR A 310 16.98 -1.52 5.01
C THR A 310 16.54 -0.63 3.86
N GLN A 311 16.76 0.67 3.95
CA GLN A 311 16.56 1.58 2.82
C GLN A 311 17.73 1.47 1.84
N ASN A 312 17.49 0.81 0.70
CA ASN A 312 18.51 0.56 -0.33
C ASN A 312 18.80 1.80 -1.16
N THR A 313 17.76 2.55 -1.53
CA THR A 313 17.87 3.78 -2.32
C THR A 313 16.88 4.80 -1.82
N TYR A 314 17.26 6.07 -1.84
CA TYR A 314 16.39 7.21 -1.53
C TYR A 314 16.77 8.37 -2.44
N THR A 315 15.90 8.72 -3.37
CA THR A 315 16.21 9.67 -4.44
C THR A 315 14.95 10.37 -4.96
N SER A 316 15.12 11.27 -5.92
CA SER A 316 14.02 11.89 -6.64
C SER A 316 14.28 11.81 -8.13
N ASP A 317 13.24 11.48 -8.91
CA ASP A 317 13.32 11.47 -10.36
C ASP A 317 13.06 12.88 -10.90
N MET A 318 14.15 13.56 -11.25
CA MET A 318 14.11 14.94 -11.74
C MET A 318 13.55 15.06 -13.16
N SER A 319 13.39 13.96 -13.90
CA SER A 319 12.93 13.98 -15.30
C SER A 319 11.44 14.31 -15.44
N TYR A 320 10.63 14.06 -14.39
CA TYR A 320 9.21 14.38 -14.40
C TYR A 320 8.96 15.89 -14.25
N GLY A 321 8.23 16.48 -15.20
CA GLY A 321 7.98 17.93 -15.25
C GLY A 321 6.51 18.36 -15.13
N VAL A 322 5.56 17.43 -14.96
CA VAL A 322 4.12 17.77 -14.99
C VAL A 322 3.66 18.61 -13.78
N SER A 323 4.35 18.48 -12.65
CA SER A 323 4.10 19.19 -11.39
C SER A 323 5.20 20.21 -11.09
N ASP A 324 4.94 21.12 -10.14
CA ASP A 324 5.95 21.96 -9.51
C ASP A 324 6.72 21.25 -8.38
N HIS A 325 6.38 19.98 -8.13
CA HIS A 325 7.15 19.03 -7.33
C HIS A 325 7.75 17.93 -8.21
N LYS A 326 8.93 17.43 -7.83
CA LYS A 326 9.54 16.23 -8.41
C LYS A 326 9.22 15.01 -7.52
N PRO A 327 8.89 13.84 -8.10
CA PRO A 327 8.56 12.65 -7.32
C PRO A 327 9.76 12.15 -6.51
N VAL A 328 9.51 11.65 -5.31
CA VAL A 328 10.52 11.05 -4.42
C VAL A 328 10.26 9.56 -4.30
N LEU A 329 11.33 8.78 -4.41
CA LEU A 329 11.31 7.32 -4.51
C LEU A 329 12.22 6.72 -3.44
N ALA A 330 11.77 5.65 -2.80
CA ALA A 330 12.62 4.85 -1.93
C ALA A 330 12.39 3.36 -2.17
N ASN A 331 13.50 2.60 -2.20
CA ASN A 331 13.45 1.14 -2.20
C ASN A 331 13.89 0.64 -0.85
N PHE A 332 13.17 -0.34 -0.34
CA PHE A 332 13.45 -1.01 0.91
C PHE A 332 13.60 -2.51 0.70
N THR A 333 14.49 -3.10 1.49
CA THR A 333 14.50 -4.55 1.74
C THR A 333 13.87 -4.75 3.11
N LEU A 334 12.82 -5.57 3.16
CA LEU A 334 12.19 -6.06 4.37
C LEU A 334 12.70 -7.47 4.61
N GLU A 335 13.56 -7.64 5.61
CA GLU A 335 13.97 -8.96 6.07
C GLU A 335 13.05 -9.34 7.23
N LEU A 336 12.15 -10.28 6.96
CA LEU A 336 11.14 -10.71 7.92
C LEU A 336 11.17 -12.23 8.05
N ARG A 337 11.15 -12.71 9.30
CA ARG A 337 10.83 -14.11 9.57
C ARG A 337 9.31 -14.23 9.49
N LYS A 338 8.80 -14.94 8.49
CA LYS A 338 7.37 -15.15 8.32
C LYS A 338 6.79 -15.85 9.55
N CYS A 339 5.70 -15.32 10.11
CA CYS A 339 4.94 -15.98 11.17
C CYS A 339 4.10 -17.13 10.61
N PHE A 340 3.68 -17.00 9.35
CA PHE A 340 3.01 -18.03 8.55
C PHE A 340 3.48 -17.96 7.10
N ASP A 341 3.56 -19.09 6.41
CA ASP A 341 3.86 -19.18 4.96
C ASP A 341 2.86 -20.05 4.21
N THR A 342 1.77 -20.43 4.88
CA THR A 342 0.65 -21.19 4.34
C THR A 342 -0.54 -20.26 4.11
N PRO A 343 -1.22 -20.34 2.94
CA PRO A 343 -2.52 -19.72 2.75
C PRO A 343 -3.55 -20.25 3.76
N LEU A 344 -4.54 -19.43 4.14
CA LEU A 344 -5.64 -19.88 5.01
C LEU A 344 -6.59 -20.82 4.27
N VAL A 345 -6.70 -20.66 2.95
CA VAL A 345 -7.58 -21.47 2.12
C VAL A 345 -6.81 -22.00 0.92
N ASN A 346 -6.84 -23.32 0.73
CA ASN A 346 -6.45 -23.96 -0.51
C ASN A 346 -7.66 -24.03 -1.44
N ILE A 347 -7.47 -23.73 -2.71
CA ILE A 347 -8.55 -23.73 -3.71
C ILE A 347 -8.04 -24.29 -5.03
N SER A 348 -8.87 -25.06 -5.72
CA SER A 348 -8.52 -25.67 -7.00
C SER A 348 -9.73 -25.85 -7.92
N PRO A 349 -9.56 -25.61 -9.24
CA PRO A 349 -10.56 -26.01 -10.22
C PRO A 349 -10.57 -27.53 -10.37
N VAL A 350 -11.74 -28.10 -10.63
CA VAL A 350 -11.89 -29.54 -10.90
C VAL A 350 -12.22 -29.76 -12.37
N GLY A 351 -11.45 -30.64 -13.00
CA GLY A 351 -11.66 -31.04 -14.40
C GLY A 351 -11.33 -29.91 -15.39
N VAL A 352 -11.98 -29.95 -16.55
CA VAL A 352 -11.79 -28.99 -17.64
C VAL A 352 -12.99 -28.05 -17.69
N TRP A 353 -12.71 -26.75 -17.65
CA TRP A 353 -13.73 -25.70 -17.64
C TRP A 353 -13.98 -25.17 -19.05
N SER A 354 -15.26 -24.94 -19.37
CA SER A 354 -15.73 -24.27 -20.59
C SER A 354 -17.18 -23.85 -20.36
N ALA A 355 -17.64 -22.77 -20.97
CA ALA A 355 -19.05 -22.32 -20.88
C ALA A 355 -20.07 -23.26 -21.56
N ASP A 356 -19.65 -24.44 -22.03
CA ASP A 356 -20.54 -25.48 -22.56
C ASP A 356 -21.22 -26.31 -21.46
N GLN A 357 -20.69 -26.30 -20.23
CA GLN A 357 -21.18 -27.11 -19.11
C GLN A 357 -20.86 -26.47 -17.76
N ASN A 358 -21.61 -26.84 -16.72
CA ASN A 358 -21.29 -26.42 -15.36
C ASN A 358 -19.92 -26.96 -14.96
N ALA A 359 -19.19 -26.18 -14.18
CA ALA A 359 -17.88 -26.54 -13.68
C ALA A 359 -17.90 -26.75 -12.16
N LEU A 360 -16.83 -27.35 -11.66
CA LEU A 360 -16.68 -27.63 -10.24
C LEU A 360 -15.35 -27.05 -9.76
N LEU A 361 -15.35 -26.57 -8.52
CA LEU A 361 -14.15 -26.22 -7.76
C LEU A 361 -14.20 -26.89 -6.40
N THR A 362 -13.03 -27.09 -5.79
CA THR A 362 -12.88 -27.46 -4.38
C THR A 362 -12.12 -26.38 -3.63
N TYR A 363 -12.46 -26.21 -2.36
CA TYR A 363 -11.65 -25.43 -1.44
C TYR A 363 -11.63 -26.07 -0.04
N THR A 364 -10.56 -25.80 0.70
CA THR A 364 -10.32 -26.34 2.05
C THR A 364 -9.71 -25.25 2.93
N VAL A 365 -10.37 -24.97 4.06
CA VAL A 365 -9.83 -24.09 5.11
C VAL A 365 -8.72 -24.83 5.85
N GLN A 366 -7.50 -24.28 5.83
CA GLN A 366 -6.31 -24.89 6.44
C GLN A 366 -6.15 -24.54 7.92
N GLU A 367 -6.56 -23.34 8.29
CA GLU A 367 -6.45 -22.79 9.64
C GLU A 367 -7.72 -21.98 9.94
N ASP A 368 -8.18 -22.02 11.20
CA ASP A 368 -9.37 -21.26 11.61
C ASP A 368 -9.15 -19.75 11.46
N PHE A 369 -10.15 -19.08 10.90
CA PHE A 369 -10.22 -17.63 10.84
C PHE A 369 -11.67 -17.17 10.97
N MET A 370 -11.87 -15.87 11.19
CA MET A 370 -13.21 -15.27 11.21
C MET A 370 -13.82 -15.25 9.80
N SER A 371 -14.32 -16.40 9.35
CA SER A 371 -15.03 -16.53 8.07
C SER A 371 -16.39 -15.83 8.10
N SER A 372 -16.86 -15.44 6.93
CA SER A 372 -18.16 -14.76 6.76
C SER A 372 -19.04 -15.52 5.77
N LEU A 373 -20.36 -15.46 5.97
CA LEU A 373 -21.32 -15.92 4.94
C LEU A 373 -21.25 -15.05 3.67
N TRP A 374 -20.63 -13.88 3.77
CA TRP A 374 -20.32 -13.00 2.66
C TRP A 374 -18.92 -13.24 2.09
N ASP A 375 -18.25 -14.35 2.37
CA ASP A 375 -17.02 -14.70 1.66
C ASP A 375 -17.36 -15.27 0.27
N TRP A 376 -16.55 -14.97 -0.74
CA TRP A 376 -16.76 -15.45 -2.11
C TRP A 376 -15.47 -15.97 -2.75
N ILE A 377 -15.63 -16.80 -3.77
CA ILE A 377 -14.57 -17.27 -4.64
C ILE A 377 -14.76 -16.59 -5.99
N GLY A 378 -13.84 -15.71 -6.35
CA GLY A 378 -13.80 -15.06 -7.66
C GLY A 378 -13.03 -15.89 -8.69
N LEU A 379 -13.49 -15.86 -9.93
CA LEU A 379 -12.77 -16.31 -11.12
C LEU A 379 -12.08 -15.09 -11.75
N TYR A 380 -10.75 -15.10 -11.78
CA TYR A 380 -9.96 -13.98 -12.29
C TYR A 380 -9.19 -14.40 -13.53
N ARG A 381 -9.21 -13.57 -14.56
CA ARG A 381 -8.31 -13.73 -15.70
C ARG A 381 -6.88 -13.43 -15.27
N VAL A 382 -5.90 -14.19 -15.75
CA VAL A 382 -4.49 -13.89 -15.46
C VAL A 382 -4.13 -12.50 -15.96
N GLY A 383 -3.50 -11.70 -15.10
CA GLY A 383 -3.24 -10.28 -15.35
C GLY A 383 -4.33 -9.34 -14.83
N PHE A 384 -5.26 -9.83 -13.99
CA PHE A 384 -6.24 -9.01 -13.30
C PHE A 384 -5.58 -7.89 -12.48
N LYS A 385 -6.22 -6.72 -12.44
CA LYS A 385 -5.62 -5.47 -11.96
C LYS A 385 -5.85 -5.22 -10.48
N THR A 386 -6.96 -5.71 -9.94
CA THR A 386 -7.37 -5.51 -8.55
C THR A 386 -8.21 -6.67 -8.05
N VAL A 387 -8.32 -6.84 -6.74
CA VAL A 387 -9.13 -7.91 -6.10
C VAL A 387 -10.62 -7.88 -6.49
N MET A 388 -11.11 -6.79 -7.06
CA MET A 388 -12.49 -6.65 -7.57
C MET A 388 -12.63 -6.96 -9.07
N ASP A 389 -11.55 -7.31 -9.76
CA ASP A 389 -11.50 -7.54 -11.23
C ASP A 389 -11.81 -9.00 -11.59
N TYR A 390 -12.71 -9.65 -10.85
CA TYR A 390 -13.19 -11.00 -11.16
C TYR A 390 -14.20 -10.94 -12.31
N GLU A 391 -14.19 -11.95 -13.18
CA GLU A 391 -15.17 -12.08 -14.27
C GLU A 391 -16.50 -12.68 -13.79
N SER A 392 -16.41 -13.57 -12.79
CA SER A 392 -17.55 -14.14 -12.09
C SER A 392 -17.14 -14.58 -10.69
N PHE A 393 -18.13 -14.93 -9.86
CA PHE A 393 -17.87 -15.41 -8.52
C PHE A 393 -18.94 -16.40 -8.06
N VAL A 394 -18.62 -17.17 -7.03
CA VAL A 394 -19.56 -17.98 -6.27
C VAL A 394 -19.42 -17.68 -4.78
N TRP A 395 -20.52 -17.67 -4.04
CA TRP A 395 -20.47 -17.56 -2.59
C TRP A 395 -19.87 -18.82 -1.97
N VAL A 396 -19.07 -18.66 -0.92
CA VAL A 396 -18.38 -19.77 -0.27
C VAL A 396 -19.38 -20.69 0.45
N ARG A 397 -20.40 -20.15 1.16
CA ARG A 397 -21.41 -20.95 1.91
C ARG A 397 -22.77 -20.24 2.01
N GLU A 398 -23.85 -21.04 2.02
CA GLU A 398 -25.22 -20.52 2.23
C GLU A 398 -25.71 -20.64 3.69
N ASN A 399 -25.31 -21.68 4.46
CA ASN A 399 -25.98 -22.00 5.74
C ASN A 399 -25.10 -22.38 6.96
N GLU A 400 -23.93 -23.02 6.82
CA GLU A 400 -23.07 -23.47 7.95
C GLU A 400 -21.59 -23.20 7.62
N LEU A 401 -20.70 -22.98 8.60
CA LEU A 401 -19.27 -22.64 8.43
C LEU A 401 -18.32 -23.87 8.35
N PRO A 402 -17.18 -23.78 7.63
CA PRO A 402 -16.32 -24.93 7.37
C PRO A 402 -15.62 -25.43 8.61
N GLU A 403 -15.61 -26.74 8.79
CA GLU A 403 -14.61 -27.32 9.67
C GLU A 403 -13.23 -27.22 9.01
N VAL A 404 -12.20 -26.99 9.83
CA VAL A 404 -10.81 -26.98 9.34
C VAL A 404 -10.49 -28.33 8.71
N ASN A 405 -9.83 -28.31 7.56
CA ASN A 405 -9.50 -29.45 6.72
C ASN A 405 -10.69 -30.17 6.06
N GLU A 406 -11.90 -29.62 6.14
CA GLU A 406 -13.04 -30.09 5.34
C GLU A 406 -12.85 -29.69 3.87
N GLU A 407 -12.88 -30.67 2.96
CA GLU A 407 -12.91 -30.38 1.51
C GLU A 407 -14.34 -30.10 1.06
N ILE A 408 -14.56 -28.90 0.54
CA ILE A 408 -15.88 -28.46 0.10
C ILE A 408 -15.88 -28.28 -1.41
N GLN A 409 -16.89 -28.86 -2.05
CA GLN A 409 -17.11 -28.70 -3.48
C GLN A 409 -18.19 -27.64 -3.76
N ARG A 410 -17.95 -26.83 -4.79
CA ARG A 410 -18.92 -25.85 -5.31
C ARG A 410 -19.09 -26.01 -6.81
N CYS A 411 -20.35 -25.86 -7.23
CA CYS A 411 -20.72 -25.80 -8.63
C CYS A 411 -20.66 -24.36 -9.11
N VAL A 412 -20.03 -24.14 -10.27
CA VAL A 412 -20.05 -22.88 -11.00
C VAL A 412 -20.96 -23.08 -12.20
N ASP A 413 -22.02 -22.27 -12.28
CA ASP A 413 -22.94 -22.33 -13.40
C ASP A 413 -22.21 -21.98 -14.70
N LYS A 414 -22.50 -22.73 -15.78
CA LYS A 414 -21.90 -22.50 -17.09
C LYS A 414 -22.07 -21.07 -17.59
N ASP A 415 -23.16 -20.39 -17.21
CA ASP A 415 -23.48 -19.03 -17.64
C ASP A 415 -22.60 -17.99 -16.92
N ALA A 416 -21.93 -18.40 -15.83
CA ALA A 416 -20.91 -17.63 -15.13
C ALA A 416 -19.47 -17.95 -15.63
N ILE A 417 -19.32 -18.86 -16.59
CA ILE A 417 -18.02 -19.20 -17.18
C ILE A 417 -17.82 -18.37 -18.46
N PRO A 418 -16.65 -17.76 -18.67
CA PRO A 418 -16.37 -16.97 -19.87
C PRO A 418 -16.49 -17.81 -21.16
N LEU A 419 -17.11 -17.22 -22.19
CA LEU A 419 -17.28 -17.86 -23.51
C LEU A 419 -15.95 -18.02 -24.24
N LEU A 420 -15.10 -17.00 -24.15
CA LEU A 420 -13.76 -17.01 -24.73
C LEU A 420 -12.78 -17.72 -23.81
N GLY A 421 -11.96 -18.58 -24.40
CA GLY A 421 -10.92 -19.29 -23.66
C GLY A 421 -9.83 -18.36 -23.12
N GLY A 422 -9.06 -18.85 -22.15
CA GLY A 422 -7.97 -18.08 -21.55
C GLY A 422 -7.36 -18.74 -20.32
N GLU A 423 -6.34 -18.08 -19.77
CA GLU A 423 -5.70 -18.49 -18.53
C GLU A 423 -6.33 -17.74 -17.34
N TYR A 424 -6.73 -18.48 -16.31
CA TYR A 424 -7.46 -17.98 -15.15
C TYR A 424 -6.86 -18.51 -13.83
N VAL A 425 -7.26 -17.87 -12.73
CA VAL A 425 -7.02 -18.31 -11.35
C VAL A 425 -8.32 -18.17 -10.55
N LEU A 426 -8.50 -19.00 -9.53
CA LEU A 426 -9.54 -18.83 -8.53
C LEU A 426 -8.96 -18.13 -7.30
N GLY A 427 -9.69 -17.18 -6.72
CA GLY A 427 -9.29 -16.48 -5.50
C GLY A 427 -10.39 -16.48 -4.46
N TYR A 428 -10.12 -17.04 -3.28
CA TYR A 428 -11.00 -16.94 -2.11
C TYR A 428 -10.81 -15.57 -1.47
N TYR A 429 -11.86 -14.74 -1.47
CA TYR A 429 -11.88 -13.45 -0.82
C TYR A 429 -12.60 -13.53 0.53
N SER A 430 -11.91 -13.12 1.60
CA SER A 430 -12.51 -12.97 2.93
C SER A 430 -13.00 -11.54 3.13
N THR A 431 -14.29 -11.40 3.44
CA THR A 431 -14.91 -10.09 3.69
C THR A 431 -14.42 -9.47 4.99
N ASN A 432 -14.22 -10.27 6.04
CA ASN A 432 -13.75 -9.75 7.32
C ASN A 432 -12.30 -9.27 7.25
N MET A 433 -11.45 -9.93 6.45
CA MET A 433 -10.04 -9.56 6.27
C MET A 433 -9.80 -8.58 5.11
N ASN A 434 -10.83 -8.27 4.32
CA ASN A 434 -10.77 -7.48 3.08
C ASN A 434 -9.61 -7.88 2.14
N SER A 435 -9.44 -9.18 1.91
CA SER A 435 -8.28 -9.70 1.17
C SER A 435 -8.54 -11.08 0.55
N ILE A 436 -7.75 -11.40 -0.48
CA ILE A 436 -7.69 -12.75 -1.05
C ILE A 436 -6.78 -13.59 -0.14
N ILE A 437 -7.33 -14.60 0.53
CA ILE A 437 -6.62 -15.44 1.52
C ILE A 437 -6.32 -16.86 1.01
N GLY A 438 -6.69 -17.14 -0.25
CA GLY A 438 -6.42 -18.38 -0.95
C GLY A 438 -6.44 -18.13 -2.45
N LEU A 439 -5.49 -18.72 -3.17
CA LEU A 439 -5.38 -18.54 -4.62
C LEU A 439 -4.98 -19.88 -5.26
N SER A 440 -5.64 -20.25 -6.36
CA SER A 440 -5.31 -21.49 -7.08
C SER A 440 -4.07 -21.32 -7.96
N ASP A 441 -3.52 -22.45 -8.39
CA ASP A 441 -2.67 -22.46 -9.58
C ASP A 441 -3.42 -21.95 -10.81
N LYS A 442 -2.67 -21.49 -11.81
CA LYS A 442 -3.20 -21.08 -13.10
C LYS A 442 -3.79 -22.28 -13.83
N PHE A 443 -4.95 -22.08 -14.46
CA PHE A 443 -5.61 -23.10 -15.27
C PHE A 443 -6.21 -22.51 -16.53
N GLN A 444 -6.47 -23.37 -17.52
CA GLN A 444 -7.03 -22.96 -18.80
C GLN A 444 -8.54 -23.21 -18.82
N ILE A 445 -9.30 -22.20 -19.19
CA ILE A 445 -10.70 -22.34 -19.59
C ILE A 445 -10.71 -22.45 -21.12
N LEU A 446 -11.39 -23.48 -21.63
CA LEU A 446 -11.50 -23.69 -23.06
C LEU A 446 -12.61 -22.83 -23.66
N GLU A 447 -12.38 -22.35 -24.88
CA GLU A 447 -13.38 -21.62 -25.65
C GLU A 447 -14.62 -22.49 -25.87
N SER A 448 -15.80 -21.88 -25.70
CA SER A 448 -17.08 -22.56 -25.89
C SER A 448 -17.26 -22.97 -27.34
N LYS A 449 -17.75 -24.19 -27.56
CA LYS A 449 -18.15 -24.65 -28.90
C LYS A 449 -19.27 -23.79 -29.49
N ARG A 450 -20.09 -23.15 -28.67
CA ARG A 450 -21.14 -22.21 -29.12
C ARG A 450 -20.52 -20.93 -29.68
N ALA A 451 -19.57 -20.34 -28.96
CA ALA A 451 -18.84 -19.15 -29.41
C ALA A 451 -18.05 -19.39 -30.71
N ALA A 452 -17.44 -20.57 -30.86
CA ALA A 452 -16.71 -20.96 -32.07
C ALA A 452 -17.61 -21.16 -33.31
N VAL A 453 -18.92 -21.39 -33.13
CA VAL A 453 -19.88 -21.60 -34.22
C VAL A 453 -20.62 -20.30 -34.60
N GLU A 454 -20.83 -19.39 -33.65
CA GLU A 454 -21.58 -18.15 -33.88
C GLU A 454 -20.70 -16.97 -34.36
N GLY A 455 -19.37 -17.00 -34.15
CA GLY A 455 -18.48 -15.89 -34.52
C GLY A 455 -18.74 -14.63 -33.69
N PRO A 456 -17.83 -13.63 -33.70
CA PRO A 456 -18.01 -12.44 -32.87
C PRO A 456 -19.13 -11.58 -33.47
N GLU A 457 -20.34 -11.64 -32.91
CA GLU A 457 -21.34 -10.60 -33.13
C GLU A 457 -20.85 -9.31 -32.45
N LEU A 458 -20.23 -8.45 -33.25
CA LEU A 458 -20.07 -7.03 -32.93
C LEU A 458 -21.47 -6.43 -32.80
N GLU A 459 -21.94 -6.19 -31.57
CA GLU A 459 -23.03 -5.24 -31.33
C GLU A 459 -22.52 -3.82 -31.68
N ASP A 460 -22.64 -3.46 -32.96
CA ASP A 460 -22.52 -2.08 -33.42
C ASP A 460 -23.76 -1.31 -32.93
N THR A 461 -23.69 -0.78 -31.71
CA THR A 461 -24.66 0.18 -31.20
C THR A 461 -24.43 1.58 -31.79
N ASN A 462 -24.34 1.69 -33.11
CA ASN A 462 -24.54 2.94 -33.84
C ASN A 462 -25.91 2.96 -34.50
N GLY A 463 -26.93 3.13 -33.65
CA GLY A 463 -28.33 3.21 -34.03
C GLY A 463 -29.03 4.46 -33.55
N LEU A 464 -28.42 5.65 -33.66
CA LEU A 464 -29.14 6.93 -33.50
C LEU A 464 -28.83 7.88 -34.65
N ASN A 465 -29.61 7.73 -35.72
CA ASN A 465 -29.87 8.79 -36.69
C ASN A 465 -31.38 8.98 -36.77
N LYS A 466 -31.90 9.97 -36.02
CA LYS A 466 -32.97 10.89 -36.42
C LYS A 466 -33.11 12.04 -35.43
#